data_AF-A0A831WLC8-F1
#
_entry.id   AF-A0A831WLC8-F1
#
_cell.length_a   1.000
_cell.length_b   1.000
_cell.length_c   1.000
_cell.angle_alpha   90.00
_cell.angle_beta   90.00
_cell.angle_gamma   90.00
#
_symmetry.space_group_name_H-M   'P 1'
#
loop_
_entity.id
_entity.type
_entity.pdbx_description
1 polymer ?
#
loop_
_entity_poly.entity_id
_entity_poly.type
_entity_poly.pdbx_seq_one_letter_code
_entity_poly.pdbx_strand_id
1 'polypeptide(L)'
;MKRGSARDHMPSKEEFEKLLKACELTDHPLLYRFIVLMTGIIGMRIGEVGHIKETWVDFVREIINIPSHEPCNCDYCRNTLKKTRKKRTGKKKKNTKTFEEELKEYWKPKTPAGVRSIPFGFNREVKEVLQEVITRYEGCPWSPKQIERRFRYLRDLAGMPHIHAHALRAYAATNFAYAGINAATLQTIMGWDDIETAVKYIRRSGALAEKEFERVFGKKKDSLSKFASKRIFYLTDLGKKLMNRKIRKDDEEWLRCLLNRLHERYLRQNSSVKISAADFKIYQLLTNKNMYQSQIAKKLGIRHDEVGDRIKILKSLGIIEPINPDSIPKFYKATRIVPVVLD
;
A
#
# COMPACT_ATOMS: atom_id res chain seq x y z
N MET A 1 -5.54 -26.16 15.38
CA MET A 1 -4.93 -25.26 14.37
C MET A 1 -3.84 -24.42 15.00
N LYS A 2 -2.56 -24.65 14.66
CA LYS A 2 -1.49 -23.68 14.96
C LYS A 2 -1.89 -22.37 14.27
N ARG A 3 -2.07 -21.28 15.03
CA ARG A 3 -2.26 -19.95 14.42
C ARG A 3 -1.01 -19.66 13.60
N GLY A 4 -1.19 -19.36 12.31
CA GLY A 4 -0.09 -18.89 11.46
C GLY A 4 0.59 -17.67 12.05
N SER A 5 1.75 -17.31 11.52
CA SER A 5 2.41 -16.07 11.90
C SER A 5 1.48 -14.90 11.56
N ALA A 6 1.53 -13.78 12.30
CA ALA A 6 0.69 -12.61 12.00
C ALA A 6 0.85 -12.09 10.56
N ARG A 7 1.98 -12.42 9.92
CA ARG A 7 2.27 -12.10 8.52
C ARG A 7 1.50 -12.97 7.53
N ASP A 8 1.15 -14.20 7.90
CA ASP A 8 0.44 -15.14 7.02
C ASP A 8 -1.00 -14.67 6.75
N HIS A 9 -1.47 -13.72 7.55
CA HIS A 9 -2.80 -13.11 7.47
C HIS A 9 -2.73 -11.61 7.13
N MET A 10 -1.56 -11.13 6.69
CA MET A 10 -1.34 -9.74 6.30
C MET A 10 -2.13 -9.43 5.02
N PRO A 11 -2.86 -8.30 4.95
CA PRO A 11 -3.49 -7.90 3.70
C PRO A 11 -2.45 -7.59 2.62
N SER A 12 -2.82 -7.88 1.38
CA SER A 12 -2.26 -7.19 0.21
C SER A 12 -2.66 -5.71 0.20
N LYS A 13 -2.03 -4.92 -0.68
CA LYS A 13 -2.40 -3.51 -0.87
C LYS A 13 -3.88 -3.36 -1.25
N GLU A 14 -4.37 -4.19 -2.17
CA GLU A 14 -5.76 -4.18 -2.61
C GLU A 14 -6.74 -4.54 -1.48
N GLU A 15 -6.40 -5.53 -0.66
CA GLU A 15 -7.19 -5.90 0.52
C GLU A 15 -7.20 -4.79 1.57
N PHE A 16 -6.08 -4.11 1.77
CA PHE A 16 -6.01 -2.96 2.67
C PHE A 16 -6.88 -1.79 2.18
N GLU A 17 -6.85 -1.49 0.88
CA GLU A 17 -7.73 -0.48 0.27
C GLU A 17 -9.22 -0.88 0.36
N LYS A 18 -9.54 -2.17 0.18
CA LYS A 18 -10.91 -2.68 0.39
C LYS A 18 -11.36 -2.53 1.85
N LEU A 19 -10.48 -2.76 2.83
CA LEU A 19 -10.78 -2.52 4.25
C LEU A 19 -11.10 -1.04 4.52
N LEU A 20 -10.30 -0.12 3.96
CA LEU A 20 -10.55 1.32 4.09
C LEU A 20 -11.88 1.73 3.46
N LYS A 21 -12.23 1.19 2.29
CA LYS A 21 -13.54 1.43 1.66
C LYS A 21 -14.70 0.87 2.48
N ALA A 22 -14.52 -0.30 3.09
CA ALA A 22 -15.54 -0.90 3.94
C ALA A 22 -15.83 -0.10 5.21
N CYS A 23 -14.92 0.79 5.66
CA CYS A 23 -15.19 1.69 6.79
C CYS A 23 -16.39 2.60 6.53
N GLU A 24 -16.59 3.04 5.28
CA GLU A 24 -17.71 3.91 4.88
C GLU A 24 -19.09 3.24 5.01
N LEU A 25 -19.11 1.91 5.10
CA LEU A 25 -20.34 1.11 5.23
C LEU A 25 -20.70 0.82 6.70
N THR A 26 -19.97 1.37 7.67
CA THR A 26 -20.14 1.08 9.10
C THR A 26 -20.99 2.13 9.82
N ASP A 27 -21.42 1.80 11.04
CA ASP A 27 -22.14 2.71 11.95
C ASP A 27 -21.31 3.93 12.38
N HIS A 28 -19.98 3.84 12.30
CA HIS A 28 -19.06 4.91 12.71
C HIS A 28 -17.84 5.02 11.78
N PRO A 29 -17.99 5.48 10.53
CA PRO A 29 -16.93 5.44 9.52
C PRO A 29 -15.59 6.00 9.98
N LEU A 30 -15.59 7.19 10.60
CA LEU A 30 -14.40 7.83 11.15
C LEU A 30 -13.63 6.93 12.12
N LEU A 31 -14.31 6.33 13.10
CA LEU A 31 -13.67 5.52 14.14
C LEU A 31 -13.17 4.17 13.61
N TYR A 32 -13.86 3.59 12.63
CA TYR A 32 -13.37 2.39 11.94
C TYR A 32 -12.12 2.71 11.11
N ARG A 33 -12.16 3.81 10.36
CA ARG A 33 -11.02 4.29 9.57
C ARG A 33 -9.81 4.59 10.45
N PHE A 34 -10.03 5.25 11.58
CA PHE A 34 -9.03 5.49 12.62
C PHE A 34 -8.33 4.20 13.08
N ILE A 35 -9.08 3.14 13.40
CA ILE A 35 -8.47 1.85 13.80
C ILE A 35 -7.58 1.30 12.70
N VAL A 36 -8.07 1.28 11.45
CA VAL A 36 -7.34 0.72 10.31
C VAL A 36 -6.05 1.49 10.07
N LEU A 37 -6.09 2.82 10.11
CA LEU A 37 -4.92 3.67 9.93
C LEU A 37 -3.91 3.55 11.09
N MET A 38 -4.38 3.62 12.35
CA MET A 38 -3.49 3.54 13.51
C MET A 38 -2.79 2.17 13.60
N THR A 39 -3.47 1.09 13.21
CA THR A 39 -2.88 -0.26 13.26
C THR A 39 -2.13 -0.64 12.00
N GLY A 40 -2.60 -0.21 10.82
CA GLY A 40 -2.11 -0.65 9.51
C GLY A 40 -1.16 0.30 8.80
N ILE A 41 -1.21 1.60 9.10
CA ILE A 41 -0.25 2.59 8.58
C ILE A 41 0.79 2.95 9.64
N ILE A 42 0.35 3.27 10.87
CA ILE A 42 1.26 3.66 11.95
C ILE A 42 1.86 2.45 12.67
N GLY A 43 1.15 1.31 12.69
CA GLY A 43 1.64 0.12 13.35
C GLY A 43 1.57 0.25 14.87
N MET A 44 0.47 0.77 15.43
CA MET A 44 0.16 0.71 16.87
C MET A 44 -0.48 -0.62 17.27
N ARG A 45 -0.36 -1.02 18.54
CA ARG A 45 -1.05 -2.20 19.08
C ARG A 45 -2.47 -1.80 19.42
N ILE A 46 -3.44 -2.71 19.33
CA ILE A 46 -4.84 -2.40 19.71
C ILE A 46 -4.93 -1.85 21.14
N GLY A 47 -4.12 -2.38 22.06
CA GLY A 47 -4.04 -1.88 23.43
C GLY A 47 -3.55 -0.43 23.52
N GLU A 48 -2.70 0.01 22.60
CA GLU A 48 -2.22 1.39 22.49
C GLU A 48 -3.30 2.27 21.84
N VAL A 49 -3.92 1.81 20.74
CA VAL A 49 -5.00 2.52 20.05
C VAL A 49 -6.20 2.77 20.97
N GLY A 50 -6.64 1.77 21.75
CA GLY A 50 -7.77 1.93 22.65
C GLY A 50 -7.49 2.73 23.92
N HIS A 51 -6.26 3.23 24.10
CA HIS A 51 -5.87 4.05 25.25
C HIS A 51 -5.25 5.38 24.85
N ILE A 52 -5.12 5.65 23.55
CA ILE A 52 -4.59 6.92 23.05
C ILE A 52 -5.47 8.06 23.57
N LYS A 53 -4.79 9.11 24.03
CA LYS A 53 -5.38 10.37 24.50
C LYS A 53 -4.76 11.53 23.75
N GLU A 54 -5.41 12.68 23.78
CA GLU A 54 -4.86 13.93 23.24
C GLU A 54 -3.44 14.21 23.74
N THR A 55 -3.19 13.97 25.04
CA THR A 55 -1.88 14.21 25.68
C THR A 55 -0.74 13.37 25.11
N TRP A 56 -1.03 12.31 24.35
CA TRP A 56 -0.01 11.50 23.68
C TRP A 56 0.42 12.12 22.36
N VAL A 57 -0.37 13.02 21.78
CA VAL A 57 -0.21 13.49 20.40
C VAL A 57 0.36 14.91 20.38
N ASP A 58 1.57 15.04 19.85
CA ASP A 58 2.14 16.34 19.50
C ASP A 58 1.83 16.63 18.04
N PHE A 59 0.79 17.43 17.78
CA PHE A 59 0.37 17.79 16.41
C PHE A 59 1.33 18.75 15.71
N VAL A 60 2.17 19.48 16.45
CA VAL A 60 3.17 20.39 15.89
C VAL A 60 4.36 19.59 15.35
N ARG A 61 4.84 18.62 16.14
CA ARG A 61 5.94 17.73 15.75
C ARG A 61 5.48 16.51 14.97
N GLU A 62 4.18 16.28 14.89
CA GLU A 62 3.55 15.13 14.25
C GLU A 62 4.04 13.79 14.80
N ILE A 63 4.09 13.69 16.13
CA ILE A 63 4.58 12.53 16.88
C ILE A 63 3.51 12.04 17.88
N ILE A 64 3.30 10.73 17.94
CA ILE A 64 2.56 10.05 19.01
C ILE A 64 3.56 9.51 20.04
N ASN A 65 3.49 9.96 21.28
CA ASN A 65 4.28 9.50 22.40
C ASN A 65 3.48 8.49 23.23
N ILE A 66 3.85 7.21 23.15
CA ILE A 66 3.24 6.16 23.97
C ILE A 66 3.93 6.17 25.34
N PRO A 67 3.20 6.49 26.43
CA PRO A 67 3.81 6.63 27.74
C PRO A 67 4.10 5.27 28.39
N SER A 68 4.94 5.28 29.42
CA SER A 68 5.18 4.12 30.29
C SER A 68 3.95 3.70 31.09
N HIS A 69 3.02 4.63 31.30
CA HIS A 69 1.81 4.44 32.07
C HIS A 69 0.75 5.46 31.66
N GLU A 70 -0.53 5.07 31.75
CA GLU A 70 -1.68 5.97 31.55
C GLU A 70 -2.80 5.56 32.51
N PRO A 71 -3.27 6.47 33.38
CA PRO A 71 -4.43 6.21 34.21
C PRO A 71 -5.67 5.90 33.36
N CYS A 72 -6.25 4.72 33.58
CA CYS A 72 -7.38 4.24 32.79
C CYS A 72 -8.42 3.54 33.66
N ASN A 73 -9.69 3.95 33.51
CA ASN A 73 -10.83 3.39 34.21
C ASN A 73 -11.78 2.57 33.31
N CYS A 74 -11.37 2.28 32.06
CA CYS A 74 -12.25 1.62 31.10
C CYS A 74 -12.64 0.20 31.53
N ASP A 75 -13.77 -0.29 31.01
CA ASP A 75 -14.27 -1.64 31.32
C ASP A 75 -13.25 -2.75 31.02
N TYR A 76 -12.42 -2.57 30.00
CA TYR A 76 -11.37 -3.54 29.68
C TYR A 76 -10.34 -3.62 30.80
N CYS A 77 -9.79 -2.49 31.26
CA CYS A 77 -8.82 -2.42 32.35
C CYS A 77 -9.43 -2.91 33.66
N ARG A 78 -10.63 -2.44 34.01
CA ARG A 78 -11.38 -2.85 35.21
C ARG A 78 -11.59 -4.37 35.25
N ASN A 79 -12.07 -4.96 34.16
CA ASN A 79 -12.34 -6.40 34.10
C ASN A 79 -11.05 -7.24 34.08
N THR A 80 -10.00 -6.77 33.42
CA THR A 80 -8.72 -7.48 33.37
C THR A 80 -7.99 -7.44 34.72
N LEU A 81 -8.07 -6.31 35.44
CA LEU A 81 -7.57 -6.21 36.81
C LEU A 81 -8.34 -7.12 37.76
N LYS A 82 -9.68 -7.15 37.72
CA LYS A 82 -10.51 -8.08 38.52
C LYS A 82 -10.08 -9.54 38.32
N LYS A 83 -9.85 -9.96 37.07
CA LYS A 83 -9.36 -11.32 36.75
C LYS A 83 -7.95 -11.57 37.28
N THR A 84 -7.06 -10.59 37.14
CA THR A 84 -5.67 -10.68 37.64
C THR A 84 -5.64 -10.81 39.16
N ARG A 85 -6.47 -10.04 39.89
CA ARG A 85 -6.61 -10.14 41.34
C ARG A 85 -7.14 -11.50 41.78
N LYS A 86 -8.18 -12.03 41.15
CA LYS A 86 -8.71 -13.39 41.44
C LYS A 86 -7.66 -14.50 41.24
N LYS A 87 -6.74 -14.35 40.28
CA LYS A 87 -5.62 -15.29 40.09
C LYS A 87 -4.54 -15.15 41.16
N ARG A 88 -4.37 -13.95 41.72
CA ARG A 88 -3.38 -13.64 42.77
C ARG A 88 -3.82 -14.11 44.15
N THR A 89 -5.11 -14.13 44.47
CA THR A 89 -5.63 -14.53 45.79
C THR A 89 -5.30 -15.96 46.20
N GLY A 90 -4.87 -16.83 45.28
CA GLY A 90 -4.29 -18.15 45.59
C GLY A 90 -2.83 -18.12 46.09
N LYS A 91 -2.14 -16.99 46.00
CA LYS A 91 -0.79 -16.76 46.56
C LYS A 91 -0.89 -15.73 47.67
N LYS A 92 -0.54 -16.10 48.91
CA LYS A 92 -0.50 -15.22 50.09
C LYS A 92 0.38 -13.99 49.82
N LYS A 93 -0.20 -12.90 49.30
CA LYS A 93 0.41 -11.57 49.26
C LYS A 93 -0.57 -10.61 49.89
N LYS A 94 -0.18 -10.04 51.04
CA LYS A 94 -0.81 -8.85 51.63
C LYS A 94 -0.74 -7.76 50.56
N ASN A 95 -1.87 -7.48 49.92
CA ASN A 95 -1.95 -6.43 48.92
C ASN A 95 -2.57 -5.22 49.60
N THR A 96 -1.76 -4.21 49.85
CA THR A 96 -2.13 -3.00 50.63
C THR A 96 -2.92 -1.98 49.81
N LYS A 97 -2.91 -2.07 48.47
CA LYS A 97 -3.59 -1.11 47.60
C LYS A 97 -5.07 -1.45 47.40
N THR A 98 -5.91 -0.42 47.41
CA THR A 98 -7.32 -0.51 47.06
C THR A 98 -7.51 -0.87 45.58
N PHE A 99 -8.72 -1.30 45.19
CA PHE A 99 -9.00 -1.63 43.78
C PHE A 99 -8.80 -0.43 42.85
N GLU A 100 -9.24 0.75 43.30
CA GLU A 100 -9.17 1.97 42.49
C GLU A 100 -7.74 2.49 42.34
N GLU A 101 -6.89 2.37 43.36
CA GLU A 101 -5.45 2.67 43.25
C GLU A 101 -4.75 1.74 42.27
N GLU A 102 -5.00 0.44 42.35
CA GLU A 102 -4.44 -0.52 41.38
C GLU A 102 -4.97 -0.30 39.97
N LEU A 103 -6.23 0.13 39.82
CA LEU A 103 -6.82 0.41 38.52
C LEU A 103 -6.15 1.61 37.87
N LYS A 104 -5.92 2.68 38.63
CA LYS A 104 -5.19 3.86 38.16
C LYS A 104 -3.81 3.47 37.65
N GLU A 105 -3.10 2.59 38.35
CA GLU A 105 -1.76 2.12 37.97
C GLU A 105 -1.74 0.95 36.94
N TYR A 106 -2.91 0.49 36.50
CA TYR A 106 -3.02 -0.80 35.80
C TYR A 106 -2.46 -0.76 34.38
N TRP A 107 -2.90 0.20 33.58
CA TRP A 107 -2.56 0.21 32.16
C TRP A 107 -1.13 0.67 31.96
N LYS A 108 -0.38 -0.13 31.21
CA LYS A 108 0.95 0.18 30.72
C LYS A 108 1.19 -0.60 29.44
N PRO A 109 2.13 -0.18 28.58
CA PRO A 109 2.52 -0.98 27.44
C PRO A 109 2.93 -2.39 27.87
N LYS A 110 2.68 -3.37 26.98
CA LYS A 110 2.92 -4.79 27.28
C LYS A 110 4.38 -5.07 27.65
N THR A 111 5.31 -4.33 27.05
CA THR A 111 6.76 -4.46 27.26
C THR A 111 7.38 -3.07 27.41
N PRO A 112 8.56 -2.95 28.03
CA PRO A 112 9.27 -1.67 28.13
C PRO A 112 9.55 -1.01 26.77
N ALA A 113 9.87 -1.80 25.73
CA ALA A 113 10.02 -1.28 24.37
C ALA A 113 8.73 -0.68 23.78
N GLY A 114 7.58 -0.93 24.44
CA GLY A 114 6.31 -0.29 24.09
C GLY A 114 6.31 1.22 24.34
N VAL A 115 7.14 1.74 25.24
CA VAL A 115 7.32 3.18 25.49
C VAL A 115 8.16 3.78 24.37
N ARG A 116 7.55 4.61 23.53
CA ARG A 116 8.18 5.10 22.31
C ARG A 116 7.46 6.28 21.69
N SER A 117 8.17 6.98 20.83
CA SER A 117 7.64 8.01 19.95
C SER A 117 7.47 7.46 18.54
N ILE A 118 6.32 7.71 17.92
CA ILE A 118 6.00 7.27 16.55
C ILE A 118 5.69 8.49 15.70
N PRO A 119 6.49 8.81 14.66
CA PRO A 119 6.13 9.88 13.74
C PRO A 119 4.90 9.46 12.92
N PHE A 120 3.99 10.40 12.66
CA PHE A 120 2.83 10.18 11.81
C PHE A 120 2.72 11.19 10.65
N GLY A 121 3.58 12.21 10.65
CA GLY A 121 3.60 13.29 9.65
C GLY A 121 3.80 12.85 8.20
N PHE A 122 4.31 11.64 7.98
CA PHE A 122 4.51 11.09 6.64
C PHE A 122 3.19 10.73 5.93
N ASN A 123 2.05 10.71 6.63
CA ASN A 123 0.76 10.37 6.04
C ASN A 123 -0.31 11.41 6.42
N ARG A 124 -0.75 12.18 5.42
CA ARG A 124 -1.75 13.24 5.56
C ARG A 124 -3.09 12.74 6.11
N GLU A 125 -3.56 11.60 5.62
CA GLU A 125 -4.84 11.04 6.02
C GLU A 125 -4.83 10.59 7.50
N VAL A 126 -3.71 9.99 7.94
CA VAL A 126 -3.51 9.69 9.37
C VAL A 126 -3.64 10.96 10.20
N LYS A 127 -2.97 12.04 9.81
CA LYS A 127 -3.03 13.31 10.54
C LYS A 127 -4.46 13.83 10.65
N GLU A 128 -5.18 13.90 9.53
CA GLU A 128 -6.55 14.40 9.48
C GLU A 128 -7.49 13.55 10.36
N VAL A 129 -7.45 12.22 10.20
CA VAL A 129 -8.31 11.31 10.97
C VAL A 129 -7.95 11.30 12.46
N LEU A 130 -6.66 11.32 12.80
CA LEU A 130 -6.22 11.39 14.19
C LEU A 130 -6.68 12.69 14.84
N GLN A 131 -6.50 13.83 14.16
CA GLN A 131 -6.93 15.13 14.66
C GLN A 131 -8.45 15.16 14.87
N GLU A 132 -9.23 14.70 13.90
CA GLU A 132 -10.70 14.67 14.01
C GLU A 132 -11.18 13.78 15.17
N VAL A 133 -10.57 12.61 15.37
CA VAL A 133 -10.92 11.71 16.48
C VAL A 133 -10.54 12.32 17.82
N ILE A 134 -9.33 12.86 17.95
CA ILE A 134 -8.88 13.49 19.20
C ILE A 134 -9.76 14.69 19.55
N THR A 135 -10.06 15.56 18.60
CA THR A 135 -10.93 16.73 18.83
C THR A 135 -12.35 16.34 19.23
N ARG A 136 -12.91 15.26 18.66
CA ARG A 136 -14.30 14.85 18.95
C ARG A 136 -14.47 14.01 20.20
N TYR A 137 -13.45 13.25 20.58
CA TYR A 137 -13.58 12.20 21.61
C TYR A 137 -12.48 12.23 22.67
N GLU A 138 -11.55 13.19 22.62
CA GLU A 138 -10.36 13.31 23.49
C GLU A 138 -9.41 12.10 23.45
N GLY A 139 -9.62 11.17 22.51
CA GLY A 139 -8.99 9.87 22.48
C GLY A 139 -9.81 8.84 21.70
N CYS A 140 -9.44 7.57 21.80
CA CYS A 140 -10.28 6.51 21.24
C CYS A 140 -11.47 6.20 22.19
N PRO A 141 -12.73 6.34 21.76
CA PRO A 141 -13.89 6.08 22.62
C PRO A 141 -14.14 4.59 22.87
N TRP A 142 -13.36 3.70 22.24
CA TRP A 142 -13.55 2.25 22.31
C TRP A 142 -12.40 1.59 23.05
N SER A 143 -12.76 0.75 24.03
CA SER A 143 -11.80 -0.13 24.69
C SER A 143 -11.17 -1.12 23.69
N PRO A 144 -9.98 -1.67 24.00
CA PRO A 144 -9.32 -2.66 23.13
C PRO A 144 -10.23 -3.83 22.70
N LYS A 145 -11.09 -4.30 23.61
CA LYS A 145 -12.04 -5.39 23.31
C LYS A 145 -13.13 -4.94 22.33
N GLN A 146 -13.61 -3.71 22.44
CA GLN A 146 -14.57 -3.15 21.48
C GLN A 146 -13.92 -2.98 20.11
N ILE A 147 -12.68 -2.47 20.06
CA ILE A 147 -11.90 -2.36 18.82
C ILE A 147 -11.75 -3.73 18.15
N GLU A 148 -11.38 -4.79 18.87
CA GLU A 148 -11.26 -6.14 18.30
C GLU A 148 -12.59 -6.66 17.73
N ARG A 149 -13.70 -6.44 18.44
CA ARG A 149 -15.04 -6.84 17.98
C ARG A 149 -15.44 -6.08 16.72
N ARG A 150 -15.21 -4.77 16.69
CA ARG A 150 -15.54 -3.90 15.55
C ARG A 150 -14.66 -4.19 14.35
N PHE A 151 -13.36 -4.42 14.57
CA PHE A 151 -12.46 -4.86 13.50
C PHE A 151 -12.89 -6.20 12.90
N ARG A 152 -13.39 -7.13 13.73
CA ARG A 152 -13.95 -8.40 13.25
C ARG A 152 -15.17 -8.17 12.36
N TYR A 153 -16.08 -7.29 12.77
CA TYR A 153 -17.21 -6.92 11.94
C TYR A 153 -16.76 -6.29 10.61
N LEU A 154 -15.79 -5.36 10.64
CA LEU A 154 -15.27 -4.70 9.44
C LEU A 154 -14.67 -5.69 8.43
N ARG A 155 -13.82 -6.61 8.90
CA ARG A 155 -13.19 -7.59 8.00
C ARG A 155 -14.22 -8.56 7.42
N ASP A 156 -15.27 -8.90 8.16
CA ASP A 156 -16.32 -9.80 7.69
C ASP A 156 -17.16 -9.07 6.61
N LEU A 157 -17.48 -7.79 6.85
CA LEU A 157 -18.13 -6.90 5.89
C LEU A 157 -17.31 -6.73 4.60
N ALA A 158 -15.99 -6.67 4.72
CA ALA A 158 -15.08 -6.55 3.60
C ALA A 158 -14.74 -7.89 2.92
N GLY A 159 -15.33 -9.01 3.36
CA GLY A 159 -15.09 -10.35 2.79
C GLY A 159 -13.71 -10.93 3.08
N MET A 160 -13.05 -10.47 4.14
CA MET A 160 -11.66 -10.80 4.50
C MET A 160 -11.51 -11.33 5.94
N PRO A 161 -12.21 -12.42 6.32
CA PRO A 161 -12.24 -12.92 7.70
C PRO A 161 -10.88 -13.44 8.21
N HIS A 162 -9.92 -13.66 7.30
CA HIS A 162 -8.57 -14.10 7.64
C HIS A 162 -7.73 -12.99 8.28
N ILE A 163 -8.00 -11.71 7.96
CA ILE A 163 -7.23 -10.57 8.49
C ILE A 163 -7.57 -10.35 9.97
N HIS A 164 -6.56 -10.11 10.80
CA HIS A 164 -6.77 -9.67 12.18
C HIS A 164 -5.93 -8.41 12.45
N ALA A 165 -6.24 -7.65 13.49
CA ALA A 165 -5.55 -6.38 13.76
C ALA A 165 -4.02 -6.54 13.96
N HIS A 166 -3.56 -7.67 14.51
CA HIS A 166 -2.12 -7.95 14.58
C HIS A 166 -1.47 -8.16 13.18
N ALA A 167 -2.26 -8.54 12.17
CA ALA A 167 -1.81 -8.66 10.80
C ALA A 167 -1.73 -7.29 10.10
N LEU A 168 -2.62 -6.35 10.44
CA LEU A 168 -2.47 -4.94 10.04
C LEU A 168 -1.17 -4.34 10.58
N ARG A 169 -0.83 -4.64 11.84
CA ARG A 169 0.48 -4.24 12.38
C ARG A 169 1.65 -4.83 11.58
N ALA A 170 1.52 -6.08 11.13
CA ALA A 170 2.51 -6.72 10.27
C ALA A 170 2.59 -6.07 8.87
N TYR A 171 1.45 -5.60 8.36
CA TYR A 171 1.36 -4.80 7.13
C TYR A 171 2.14 -3.48 7.26
N ALA A 172 1.91 -2.73 8.34
CA ALA A 172 2.66 -1.50 8.63
C ALA A 172 4.18 -1.74 8.66
N ALA A 173 4.62 -2.75 9.43
CA ALA A 173 6.04 -3.11 9.53
C ALA A 173 6.66 -3.51 8.18
N THR A 174 5.91 -4.22 7.35
CA THR A 174 6.35 -4.62 6.01
C THR A 174 6.50 -3.39 5.11
N ASN A 175 5.53 -2.47 5.13
CA ASN A 175 5.61 -1.23 4.36
C ASN A 175 6.78 -0.33 4.82
N PHE A 176 7.02 -0.22 6.12
CA PHE A 176 8.18 0.48 6.64
C PHE A 176 9.51 -0.15 6.19
N ALA A 177 9.59 -1.47 6.18
CA ALA A 177 10.75 -2.17 5.66
C ALA A 177 10.96 -1.90 4.16
N TYR A 178 9.90 -1.98 3.34
CA TYR A 178 9.96 -1.63 1.91
C TYR A 178 10.30 -0.17 1.65
N ALA A 179 9.88 0.75 2.53
CA ALA A 179 10.28 2.16 2.47
C ALA A 179 11.75 2.39 2.88
N GLY A 180 12.47 1.33 3.24
CA GLY A 180 13.89 1.39 3.58
C GLY A 180 14.18 1.84 5.01
N ILE A 181 13.21 1.77 5.94
CA ILE A 181 13.50 2.00 7.36
C ILE A 181 14.44 0.91 7.86
N ASN A 182 15.54 1.30 8.53
CA ASN A 182 16.52 0.32 9.02
C ASN A 182 15.98 -0.51 10.20
N ALA A 183 16.62 -1.63 10.50
CA ALA A 183 16.13 -2.56 11.53
C ALA A 183 16.02 -1.93 12.93
N ALA A 184 16.96 -1.08 13.33
CA ALA A 184 16.93 -0.42 14.64
C ALA A 184 15.76 0.58 14.75
N THR A 185 15.58 1.43 13.74
CA THR A 185 14.45 2.37 13.69
C THR A 185 13.11 1.64 13.62
N LEU A 186 13.03 0.56 12.83
CA LEU A 186 11.83 -0.28 12.77
C LEU A 186 11.55 -0.95 14.11
N GLN A 187 12.56 -1.46 14.81
CA GLN A 187 12.42 -2.02 16.15
C GLN A 187 11.86 -0.97 17.12
N THR A 188 12.40 0.25 17.11
CA THR A 188 11.93 1.36 17.94
C THR A 188 10.48 1.69 17.63
N ILE A 189 10.13 1.98 16.37
CA ILE A 189 8.76 2.36 15.96
C ILE A 189 7.75 1.25 16.24
N MET A 190 8.14 -0.01 16.03
CA MET A 190 7.29 -1.17 16.31
C MET A 190 7.37 -1.65 17.76
N GLY A 191 8.15 -0.98 18.61
CA GLY A 191 8.31 -1.30 20.04
C GLY A 191 8.58 -2.78 20.31
N TRP A 192 9.51 -3.39 19.58
CA TRP A 192 9.90 -4.79 19.80
C TRP A 192 11.09 -4.86 20.75
N ASP A 193 11.02 -5.78 21.73
CA ASP A 193 12.15 -6.02 22.64
C ASP A 193 13.35 -6.67 21.91
N ASP A 194 13.07 -7.42 20.85
CA ASP A 194 14.06 -8.19 20.09
C ASP A 194 14.23 -7.65 18.66
N ILE A 195 15.47 -7.26 18.34
CA ILE A 195 15.86 -6.74 17.03
C ILE A 195 15.73 -7.79 15.91
N GLU A 196 15.82 -9.10 16.21
CA GLU A 196 15.66 -10.14 15.19
C GLU A 196 14.27 -10.09 14.55
N THR A 197 13.26 -9.64 15.31
CA THR A 197 11.91 -9.44 14.78
C THR A 197 11.91 -8.41 13.66
N ALA A 198 12.66 -7.31 13.81
CA ALA A 198 12.84 -6.29 12.77
C ALA A 198 13.66 -6.82 11.60
N VAL A 199 14.78 -7.49 11.87
CA VAL A 199 15.64 -8.09 10.83
C VAL A 199 14.85 -9.04 9.93
N LYS A 200 13.89 -9.80 10.47
CA LYS A 200 13.00 -10.67 9.69
C LYS A 200 12.15 -9.91 8.66
N TYR A 201 11.71 -8.67 8.96
CA TYR A 201 10.97 -7.84 7.99
C TYR A 201 11.92 -7.33 6.91
N ILE A 202 13.07 -6.80 7.33
CA ILE A 202 14.07 -6.23 6.42
C ILE A 202 14.59 -7.26 5.42
N ARG A 203 15.00 -8.44 5.90
CA ARG A 203 15.50 -9.53 5.03
C ARG A 203 14.49 -9.93 3.96
N ARG A 204 13.19 -9.92 4.27
CA ARG A 204 12.13 -10.28 3.33
C ARG A 204 11.78 -9.16 2.36
N SER A 205 11.88 -7.90 2.78
CA SER A 205 11.63 -6.75 1.90
C SER A 205 12.69 -6.58 0.81
N GLY A 206 13.91 -7.11 1.02
CA GLY A 206 15.04 -6.86 0.14
C GLY A 206 15.65 -5.47 0.30
N ALA A 207 15.11 -4.60 1.16
CA ALA A 207 15.52 -3.20 1.26
C ALA A 207 17.00 -2.98 1.64
N LEU A 208 17.60 -3.88 2.44
CA LEU A 208 19.05 -3.82 2.70
C LEU A 208 19.86 -4.17 1.44
N ALA A 209 19.45 -5.20 0.70
CA ALA A 209 20.10 -5.54 -0.55
C ALA A 209 19.92 -4.40 -1.57
N GLU A 210 18.73 -3.82 -1.67
CA GLU A 210 18.48 -2.66 -2.53
C GLU A 210 19.40 -1.48 -2.17
N LYS A 211 19.48 -1.08 -0.89
CA LYS A 211 20.38 -0.01 -0.44
C LYS A 211 21.85 -0.31 -0.67
N GLU A 212 22.31 -1.54 -0.40
CA GLU A 212 23.70 -1.92 -0.66
C GLU A 212 24.00 -1.93 -2.15
N PHE A 213 23.06 -2.39 -2.99
CA PHE A 213 23.19 -2.31 -4.43
C PHE A 213 23.19 -0.84 -4.90
N GLU A 214 22.35 0.03 -4.35
CA GLU A 214 22.40 1.47 -4.61
C GLU A 214 23.71 2.12 -4.14
N ARG A 215 24.31 1.65 -3.03
CA ARG A 215 25.57 2.18 -2.52
C ARG A 215 26.76 1.74 -3.38
N VAL A 216 26.80 0.47 -3.73
CA VAL A 216 27.90 -0.14 -4.50
C VAL A 216 27.83 0.24 -5.98
N PHE A 217 26.63 0.26 -6.56
CA PHE A 217 26.42 0.54 -7.97
C PHE A 217 25.92 1.98 -8.24
N GLY A 218 25.78 2.80 -7.19
CA GLY A 218 25.26 4.16 -7.22
C GLY A 218 23.73 4.22 -7.33
N LYS A 219 23.09 5.24 -6.74
CA LYS A 219 21.80 5.70 -7.26
C LYS A 219 22.05 6.11 -8.69
N LYS A 220 21.45 5.43 -9.65
CA LYS A 220 21.43 5.90 -11.02
C LYS A 220 20.66 7.22 -11.09
N LYS A 221 21.35 8.34 -10.88
CA LYS A 221 21.09 9.55 -11.64
C LYS A 221 21.55 9.24 -13.06
N ASP A 222 20.58 9.07 -13.95
CA ASP A 222 20.73 9.12 -15.42
C ASP A 222 21.69 8.13 -16.10
N SER A 223 21.80 6.89 -15.59
CA SER A 223 22.46 5.79 -16.34
C SER A 223 21.67 4.47 -16.35
N LEU A 224 20.35 4.53 -16.08
CA LEU A 224 19.43 3.41 -16.34
C LEU A 224 18.97 3.34 -17.81
N SER A 225 19.52 4.22 -18.67
CA SER A 225 19.37 4.17 -20.13
C SER A 225 20.15 3.04 -20.81
N LYS A 226 21.04 2.29 -20.11
CA LYS A 226 21.89 1.27 -20.76
C LYS A 226 21.60 -0.20 -20.43
N PHE A 227 20.65 -0.50 -19.55
CA PHE A 227 20.15 -1.89 -19.40
C PHE A 227 18.63 -1.88 -19.31
N ALA A 228 17.98 -1.83 -20.47
CA ALA A 228 16.57 -2.15 -20.57
C ALA A 228 16.41 -3.66 -20.51
N SER A 229 15.69 -4.17 -19.51
CA SER A 229 15.16 -5.53 -19.55
C SER A 229 14.06 -5.58 -20.61
N LYS A 230 14.44 -5.91 -21.84
CA LYS A 230 13.51 -6.05 -22.96
C LYS A 230 12.77 -7.38 -22.81
N ARG A 231 11.51 -7.38 -22.38
CA ARG A 231 10.64 -8.54 -22.59
C ARG A 231 10.33 -8.62 -24.08
N ILE A 232 10.89 -9.62 -24.76
CA ILE A 232 10.54 -9.91 -26.14
C ILE A 232 9.24 -10.70 -26.10
N PHE A 233 8.16 -10.09 -26.59
CA PHE A 233 6.87 -10.77 -26.75
C PHE A 233 6.86 -11.47 -28.10
N TYR A 234 6.67 -12.78 -28.11
CA TYR A 234 6.43 -13.54 -29.33
C TYR A 234 4.92 -13.63 -29.57
N LEU A 235 4.50 -13.46 -30.83
CA LEU A 235 3.14 -13.77 -31.25
C LEU A 235 2.89 -15.27 -31.03
N THR A 236 1.74 -15.62 -30.45
CA THR A 236 1.24 -17.01 -30.48
C THR A 236 1.00 -17.43 -31.92
N ASP A 237 0.89 -18.73 -32.22
CA ASP A 237 0.65 -19.16 -33.60
C ASP A 237 -0.68 -18.65 -34.17
N LEU A 238 -1.66 -18.38 -33.30
CA LEU A 238 -2.89 -17.66 -33.66
C LEU A 238 -2.61 -16.18 -33.97
N GLY A 239 -1.80 -15.50 -33.16
CA GLY A 239 -1.33 -14.13 -33.43
C GLY A 239 -0.52 -14.02 -34.73
N LYS A 240 0.36 -14.98 -35.02
CA LYS A 240 1.12 -15.04 -36.29
C LYS A 240 0.18 -15.25 -37.48
N LYS A 241 -0.84 -16.12 -37.35
CA LYS A 241 -1.87 -16.34 -38.38
C LYS A 241 -2.71 -15.08 -38.64
N LEU A 242 -3.06 -14.33 -37.59
CA LEU A 242 -3.79 -13.06 -37.71
C LEU A 242 -2.91 -11.95 -38.32
N MET A 243 -1.63 -11.91 -38.00
CA MET A 243 -0.69 -10.93 -38.55
C MET A 243 -0.28 -11.20 -40.01
N ASN A 244 -0.32 -12.45 -40.44
CA ASN A 244 0.00 -12.86 -41.81
C ASN A 244 -1.22 -12.93 -42.75
N ARG A 245 -2.43 -12.63 -42.26
CA ARG A 245 -3.62 -12.58 -43.13
C ARG A 245 -3.63 -11.26 -43.91
N LYS A 246 -4.12 -11.31 -45.16
CA LYS A 246 -4.39 -10.09 -45.94
C LYS A 246 -5.45 -9.28 -45.17
N ILE A 247 -5.07 -8.09 -44.72
CA ILE A 247 -5.96 -7.15 -44.02
C ILE A 247 -7.16 -6.89 -44.93
N ARG A 248 -8.36 -7.12 -44.42
CA ARG A 248 -9.59 -6.87 -45.18
C ARG A 248 -10.09 -5.45 -44.89
N LYS A 249 -10.91 -4.89 -45.77
CA LYS A 249 -11.38 -3.49 -45.70
C LYS A 249 -12.15 -3.18 -44.39
N ASP A 250 -12.82 -4.20 -43.87
CA ASP A 250 -13.53 -4.27 -42.60
C ASP A 250 -12.62 -4.17 -41.35
N ASP A 251 -11.35 -4.58 -41.45
CA ASP A 251 -10.39 -4.46 -40.35
C ASP A 251 -9.98 -2.99 -40.11
N GLU A 252 -9.85 -2.19 -41.17
CA GLU A 252 -9.58 -0.74 -41.06
C GLU A 252 -10.78 0.01 -40.46
N GLU A 253 -11.99 -0.38 -40.85
CA GLU A 253 -13.23 0.22 -40.36
C GLU A 253 -13.48 -0.09 -38.88
N TRP A 254 -13.18 -1.33 -38.46
CA TRP A 254 -13.21 -1.74 -37.06
C TRP A 254 -12.22 -0.96 -36.19
N LEU A 255 -10.96 -0.82 -36.65
CA LEU A 255 -9.92 -0.06 -35.95
C LEU A 255 -10.25 1.44 -35.87
N ARG A 256 -10.78 2.01 -36.96
CA ARG A 256 -11.27 3.40 -36.98
C ARG A 256 -12.42 3.60 -35.99
N CYS A 257 -13.36 2.66 -35.92
CA CYS A 257 -14.46 2.67 -34.94
C CYS A 257 -13.96 2.57 -33.49
N LEU A 258 -12.94 1.76 -33.22
CA LEU A 258 -12.34 1.63 -31.89
C LEU A 258 -11.67 2.94 -31.45
N LEU A 259 -10.87 3.54 -32.34
CA LEU A 259 -10.19 4.80 -32.05
C LEU A 259 -11.16 5.97 -31.90
N ASN A 260 -12.22 6.03 -32.72
CA ASN A 260 -13.27 7.04 -32.57
C ASN A 260 -14.00 6.88 -31.22
N ARG A 261 -14.30 5.66 -30.78
CA ARG A 261 -14.91 5.42 -29.46
C ARG A 261 -14.00 5.83 -28.30
N LEU A 262 -12.70 5.59 -28.41
CA LEU A 262 -11.72 6.04 -27.42
C LEU A 262 -11.58 7.57 -27.44
N HIS A 263 -11.62 8.18 -28.62
CA HIS A 263 -11.61 9.63 -28.81
C HIS A 263 -12.84 10.31 -28.21
N GLU A 264 -14.05 9.79 -28.45
CA GLU A 264 -15.28 10.33 -27.84
C GLU A 264 -15.28 10.22 -26.31
N ARG A 265 -14.70 9.14 -25.76
CA ARG A 265 -14.58 8.96 -24.31
C ARG A 265 -13.65 10.00 -23.67
N TYR A 266 -12.64 10.46 -24.40
CA TYR A 266 -11.72 11.53 -24.00
C TYR A 266 -12.29 12.94 -24.24
N LEU A 267 -13.01 13.17 -25.34
CA LEU A 267 -13.65 14.47 -25.63
C LEU A 267 -14.68 14.88 -24.57
N ARG A 268 -15.30 13.93 -23.87
CA ARG A 268 -16.13 14.19 -22.68
C ARG A 268 -15.35 14.77 -21.49
N GLN A 269 -14.03 14.68 -21.50
CA GLN A 269 -13.15 15.15 -20.43
C GLN A 269 -12.22 16.30 -20.86
N ASN A 270 -11.92 16.47 -22.15
CA ASN A 270 -11.06 17.54 -22.68
C ASN A 270 -11.45 17.92 -24.12
N SER A 271 -11.90 19.16 -24.33
CA SER A 271 -12.59 19.62 -25.56
C SER A 271 -11.69 20.12 -26.71
N SER A 272 -10.36 19.94 -26.66
CA SER A 272 -9.45 20.65 -27.58
C SER A 272 -8.47 19.80 -28.41
N VAL A 273 -8.42 18.47 -28.25
CA VAL A 273 -7.43 17.63 -28.94
C VAL A 273 -8.06 16.97 -30.18
N LYS A 274 -7.57 17.27 -31.38
CA LYS A 274 -7.97 16.61 -32.64
C LYS A 274 -6.92 15.55 -33.04
N ILE A 275 -7.35 14.32 -33.31
CA ILE A 275 -6.49 13.24 -33.85
C ILE A 275 -6.45 13.37 -35.38
N SER A 276 -5.24 13.36 -35.94
CA SER A 276 -5.01 13.43 -37.38
C SER A 276 -4.74 12.06 -38.02
N ALA A 277 -4.83 11.97 -39.34
CA ALA A 277 -4.47 10.76 -40.09
C ALA A 277 -2.99 10.34 -39.90
N ALA A 278 -2.11 11.30 -39.60
CA ALA A 278 -0.71 11.03 -39.28
C ALA A 278 -0.56 10.30 -37.94
N ASP A 279 -1.36 10.65 -36.93
CA ASP A 279 -1.34 10.00 -35.62
C ASP A 279 -1.79 8.54 -35.72
N PHE A 280 -2.78 8.28 -36.59
CA PHE A 280 -3.23 6.93 -36.92
C PHE A 280 -2.11 6.09 -37.56
N LYS A 281 -1.37 6.67 -38.50
CA LYS A 281 -0.30 5.96 -39.19
C LYS A 281 0.91 5.72 -38.29
N ILE A 282 1.23 6.66 -37.40
CA ILE A 282 2.24 6.49 -36.36
C ILE A 282 1.84 5.37 -35.39
N TYR A 283 0.59 5.35 -34.93
CA TYR A 283 0.07 4.26 -34.10
C TYR A 283 0.23 2.90 -34.79
N GLN A 284 -0.21 2.75 -36.04
CA GLN A 284 -0.08 1.51 -36.81
C GLN A 284 1.38 1.05 -36.96
N LEU A 285 2.31 1.97 -37.23
CA LEU A 285 3.72 1.62 -37.38
C LEU A 285 4.38 1.23 -36.05
N LEU A 286 3.97 1.85 -34.94
CA LEU A 286 4.39 1.50 -33.59
C LEU A 286 3.86 0.13 -33.16
N THR A 287 2.56 -0.10 -33.28
CA THR A 287 1.92 -1.30 -32.69
C THR A 287 1.94 -2.49 -33.61
N ASN A 288 1.71 -2.31 -34.91
CA ASN A 288 1.54 -3.43 -35.84
C ASN A 288 2.87 -3.83 -36.48
N LYS A 289 3.79 -2.87 -36.66
CA LYS A 289 5.11 -3.12 -37.29
C LYS A 289 6.28 -3.03 -36.32
N ASN A 290 6.02 -2.74 -35.04
CA ASN A 290 7.01 -2.64 -33.97
C ASN A 290 8.21 -1.74 -34.33
N MET A 291 7.94 -0.65 -35.06
CA MET A 291 8.97 0.26 -35.56
C MET A 291 9.38 1.28 -34.50
N TYR A 292 10.67 1.59 -34.42
CA TYR A 292 11.19 2.68 -33.58
C TYR A 292 10.88 4.06 -34.18
N GLN A 293 10.86 5.10 -33.35
CA GLN A 293 10.56 6.48 -33.75
C GLN A 293 11.41 6.95 -34.95
N SER A 294 12.71 6.62 -34.97
CA SER A 294 13.62 6.92 -36.07
C SER A 294 13.24 6.24 -37.39
N GLN A 295 12.75 5.00 -37.33
CA GLN A 295 12.29 4.26 -38.49
C GLN A 295 10.95 4.80 -38.99
N ILE A 296 10.08 5.24 -38.08
CA ILE A 296 8.78 5.86 -38.40
C ILE A 296 9.00 7.21 -39.07
N ALA A 297 9.86 8.05 -38.50
CA ALA A 297 10.25 9.35 -39.06
C ALA A 297 10.77 9.19 -40.50
N LYS A 298 11.71 8.26 -40.71
CA LYS A 298 12.25 7.94 -42.05
C LYS A 298 11.17 7.44 -43.01
N LYS A 299 10.21 6.62 -42.53
CA LYS A 299 9.17 6.01 -43.37
C LYS A 299 8.03 6.96 -43.73
N LEU A 300 7.73 7.90 -42.84
CA LEU A 300 6.68 8.90 -43.04
C LEU A 300 7.21 10.21 -43.63
N GLY A 301 8.54 10.37 -43.74
CA GLY A 301 9.15 11.59 -44.25
C GLY A 301 8.96 12.79 -43.32
N ILE A 302 8.77 12.55 -42.02
CA ILE A 302 8.56 13.58 -41.00
C ILE A 302 9.70 13.60 -40.01
N ARG A 303 9.84 14.70 -39.27
CA ARG A 303 10.93 14.85 -38.31
C ARG A 303 10.75 13.92 -37.09
N HIS A 304 11.86 13.51 -36.48
CA HIS A 304 11.85 12.60 -35.34
C HIS A 304 11.14 13.20 -34.10
N ASP A 305 11.33 14.49 -33.85
CA ASP A 305 10.65 15.26 -32.79
C ASP A 305 9.13 15.28 -33.01
N GLU A 306 8.69 15.48 -34.25
CA GLU A 306 7.27 15.45 -34.61
C GLU A 306 6.62 14.08 -34.31
N VAL A 307 7.33 12.98 -34.60
CA VAL A 307 6.87 11.62 -34.21
C VAL A 307 6.77 11.51 -32.69
N GLY A 308 7.74 12.06 -31.96
CA GLY A 308 7.77 12.07 -30.49
C GLY A 308 6.58 12.81 -29.89
N ASP A 309 6.26 13.99 -30.41
CA ASP A 309 5.15 14.82 -29.90
C ASP A 309 3.80 14.18 -30.20
N ARG A 310 3.63 13.58 -31.37
CA ARG A 310 2.41 12.81 -31.71
C ARG A 310 2.24 11.57 -30.83
N ILE A 311 3.33 10.90 -30.45
CA ILE A 311 3.29 9.79 -29.48
C ILE A 311 2.89 10.29 -28.09
N LYS A 312 3.36 11.45 -27.65
CA LYS A 312 2.92 12.05 -26.36
C LYS A 312 1.43 12.32 -26.37
N ILE A 313 0.90 12.84 -27.48
CA ILE A 313 -0.55 13.03 -27.66
C ILE A 313 -1.27 11.69 -27.55
N LEU A 314 -0.86 10.66 -28.29
CA LEU A 314 -1.47 9.32 -28.23
C LEU A 314 -1.40 8.67 -26.84
N LYS A 315 -0.31 8.89 -26.09
CA LYS A 315 -0.16 8.44 -24.69
C LYS A 315 -1.09 9.19 -23.75
N SER A 316 -1.18 10.51 -23.87
CA SER A 316 -2.08 11.35 -23.06
C SER A 316 -3.56 10.99 -23.27
N LEU A 317 -3.88 10.45 -24.45
CA LEU A 317 -5.19 9.94 -24.82
C LEU A 317 -5.43 8.49 -24.38
N GLY A 318 -4.45 7.83 -23.76
CA GLY A 318 -4.53 6.41 -23.38
C GLY A 318 -4.60 5.44 -24.57
N ILE A 319 -4.31 5.92 -25.79
CA ILE A 319 -4.36 5.11 -27.02
C ILE A 319 -3.15 4.19 -27.11
N ILE A 320 -2.00 4.65 -26.59
CA ILE A 320 -0.79 3.85 -26.42
C ILE A 320 -0.51 3.80 -24.93
N GLU A 321 -0.93 2.74 -24.25
CA GLU A 321 -0.53 2.52 -22.86
C GLU A 321 0.97 2.15 -22.80
N PRO A 322 1.70 2.54 -21.73
CA PRO A 322 2.84 1.75 -21.30
C PRO A 322 2.31 0.36 -20.95
N ILE A 323 2.87 -0.69 -21.57
CA ILE A 323 2.40 -2.08 -21.41
C ILE A 323 2.22 -2.39 -19.91
N ASN A 324 0.96 -2.42 -19.48
CA ASN A 324 0.57 -2.92 -18.17
C ASN A 324 0.62 -4.46 -18.25
N PRO A 325 1.43 -5.15 -17.43
CA PRO A 325 1.58 -6.61 -17.51
C PRO A 325 0.27 -7.40 -17.36
N ASP A 326 -0.77 -6.79 -16.79
CA ASP A 326 -2.02 -7.46 -16.43
C ASP A 326 -3.16 -7.28 -17.44
N SER A 327 -2.97 -6.49 -18.51
CA SER A 327 -3.97 -6.25 -19.57
C SER A 327 -3.65 -6.95 -20.89
N ILE A 328 -2.96 -8.10 -20.84
CA ILE A 328 -2.61 -8.88 -22.03
C ILE A 328 -3.88 -9.56 -22.63
N PRO A 329 -4.30 -9.21 -23.86
CA PRO A 329 -5.34 -9.97 -24.56
C PRO A 329 -4.86 -11.41 -24.79
N LYS A 330 -5.78 -12.38 -24.82
CA LYS A 330 -5.58 -13.86 -24.93
C LYS A 330 -4.62 -14.36 -26.04
N PHE A 331 -4.03 -13.48 -26.85
CA PHE A 331 -3.17 -13.78 -27.99
C PHE A 331 -1.65 -13.72 -27.71
N TYR A 332 -1.21 -13.33 -26.51
CA TYR A 332 0.21 -13.33 -26.12
C TYR A 332 0.45 -14.23 -24.90
N LYS A 333 1.48 -15.08 -24.97
CA LYS A 333 2.01 -15.82 -23.81
C LYS A 333 3.35 -15.22 -23.42
N ALA A 334 3.54 -14.96 -22.12
CA ALA A 334 4.80 -14.47 -21.59
C ALA A 334 5.72 -15.66 -21.24
N THR A 335 6.94 -15.70 -21.78
CA THR A 335 8.06 -16.38 -21.11
C THR A 335 9.44 -15.94 -21.61
N ARG A 336 10.34 -15.83 -20.62
CA ARG A 336 11.78 -15.55 -20.62
C ARG A 336 12.24 -14.09 -20.66
N ILE A 337 12.95 -13.72 -19.59
CA ILE A 337 13.82 -12.56 -19.46
C ILE A 337 15.17 -12.99 -20.05
N VAL A 338 15.64 -12.30 -21.09
CA VAL A 338 17.01 -12.48 -21.60
C VAL A 338 17.76 -11.16 -21.40
N PRO A 339 18.92 -11.18 -20.73
CA PRO A 339 19.76 -9.99 -20.65
C PRO A 339 20.35 -9.70 -22.04
N VAL A 340 20.22 -8.46 -22.51
CA VAL A 340 20.85 -7.99 -23.75
C VAL A 340 21.80 -6.85 -23.37
N VAL A 341 23.07 -6.99 -23.77
CA VAL A 341 24.05 -5.90 -23.74
C VAL A 341 23.80 -5.07 -25.00
N LEU A 342 23.61 -3.76 -24.83
CA LEU A 342 23.50 -2.83 -25.96
C LEU A 342 24.82 -2.05 -26.04
N ASP A 343 25.48 -2.11 -27.20
CA ASP A 343 26.64 -1.27 -27.53
C ASP A 343 26.28 0.23 -27.52
#